data_AF-A0A835BP88-F1
#
_entry.id   AF-A0A835BP88-F1
#
_cell.length_a   1.000
_cell.length_b   1.000
_cell.length_c   1.000
_cell.angle_alpha   90.00
_cell.angle_beta   90.00
_cell.angle_gamma   90.00
#
_symmetry.space_group_name_H-M   'P 1'
#
loop_
_entity.id
_entity.type
_entity.pdbx_description
1 polymer ?
#
loop_
_entity_poly.entity_id
_entity_poly.type
_entity_poly.pdbx_seq_one_letter_code
_entity_poly.pdbx_strand_id
1 'polypeptide(L)'
;MADRFFPNDMPGYVEEAASPAPAANLSSSSSLHTLLSLPYPALADRFLNAALNLNQKATDYTPPLPRLHTAVVQETWEKQRPAAGDFTLYTGALGTALLLFRGYLVTGDRADLATCAEIVAACDAASAPAGEE
;
A
#
# COMPACT_ATOMS: atom_id res chain seq x y z
N MET A 1 -11.02 25.58 9.46
CA MET A 1 -11.09 24.42 8.54
C MET A 1 -11.03 23.12 9.36
N ALA A 2 -11.93 22.91 10.32
CA ALA A 2 -11.77 21.81 11.27
C ALA A 2 -12.70 20.60 11.02
N ASP A 3 -13.84 20.79 10.35
CA ASP A 3 -14.88 19.74 10.32
C ASP A 3 -15.19 19.26 8.90
N ARG A 4 -14.16 18.87 8.15
CA ARG A 4 -14.33 18.17 6.86
C ARG A 4 -14.02 16.69 7.04
N PHE A 5 -14.96 15.96 7.62
CA PHE A 5 -14.94 14.51 7.69
C PHE A 5 -16.15 13.92 6.95
N PHE A 6 -16.00 12.70 6.45
CA PHE A 6 -17.15 11.94 5.98
C PHE A 6 -17.96 11.46 7.19
N PRO A 7 -19.29 11.66 7.21
CA PRO A 7 -20.12 11.11 8.28
C PRO A 7 -19.95 9.59 8.33
N ASN A 8 -19.75 9.04 9.53
CA ASN A 8 -19.54 7.62 9.70
C ASN A 8 -20.88 6.88 9.71
N ASP A 9 -21.33 6.44 8.54
CA ASP A 9 -22.54 5.63 8.36
C ASP A 9 -22.27 4.11 8.48
N MET A 10 -21.09 3.70 8.96
CA MET A 10 -20.75 2.28 9.12
C MET A 10 -21.52 1.64 10.29
N PRO A 11 -21.94 0.36 10.16
CA PRO A 11 -22.66 -0.33 11.22
C PRO A 11 -21.77 -0.56 12.45
N GLY A 12 -22.40 -0.67 13.62
CA GLY A 12 -21.71 -1.07 14.84
C GLY A 12 -21.11 -2.48 14.72
N TYR A 13 -19.99 -2.72 15.41
CA TYR A 13 -19.34 -4.02 15.41
C TYR A 13 -20.23 -5.10 16.07
N VAL A 14 -20.30 -6.27 15.45
CA VAL A 14 -20.99 -7.47 15.95
C VAL A 14 -20.00 -8.62 15.89
N GLU A 15 -19.87 -9.37 16.99
CA GLU A 15 -18.96 -10.52 17.05
C GLU A 15 -19.39 -11.63 16.07
N GLU A 16 -18.43 -12.24 15.40
CA GLU A 16 -18.64 -13.22 14.31
C GLU A 16 -19.32 -14.53 14.76
N ALA A 17 -19.44 -14.78 16.08
CA ALA A 17 -20.00 -16.01 16.64
C ALA A 17 -21.53 -16.00 16.85
N ALA A 18 -22.21 -14.86 16.66
CA ALA A 18 -23.65 -14.76 16.91
C ALA A 18 -24.46 -15.17 15.67
N SER A 19 -25.11 -16.34 15.77
CA SER A 19 -26.21 -16.81 14.89
C SER A 19 -27.18 -15.67 14.52
N PRO A 20 -27.69 -15.59 13.27
CA PRO A 20 -28.22 -14.36 12.72
C PRO A 20 -29.53 -13.93 13.40
N ALA A 21 -29.53 -12.73 13.99
CA ALA A 21 -30.75 -11.97 14.18
C ALA A 21 -31.30 -11.56 12.80
N PRO A 22 -32.64 -11.49 12.62
CA PRO A 22 -33.25 -11.31 11.31
C PRO A 22 -32.72 -10.03 10.69
N ALA A 23 -32.37 -10.12 9.40
CA ALA A 23 -31.88 -9.01 8.59
C ALA A 23 -32.66 -7.73 8.88
N ALA A 24 -32.08 -6.87 9.73
CA ALA A 24 -32.60 -5.55 9.96
C ALA A 24 -32.31 -4.74 8.69
N ASN A 25 -33.31 -4.71 7.80
CA ASN A 25 -33.49 -3.77 6.70
C ASN A 25 -32.20 -3.06 6.24
N LEU A 26 -31.30 -3.78 5.55
CA LEU A 26 -30.23 -3.17 4.76
C LEU A 26 -30.87 -2.59 3.49
N SER A 27 -31.59 -1.49 3.65
CA SER A 27 -32.34 -0.80 2.59
C SER A 27 -31.45 -0.12 1.54
N SER A 28 -30.18 -0.51 1.45
CA SER A 28 -29.21 -0.14 0.40
C SER A 28 -27.98 -1.04 0.54
N SER A 29 -27.93 -2.20 -0.14
CA SER A 29 -26.75 -3.07 -0.11
C SER A 29 -25.60 -2.44 -0.91
N SER A 30 -24.95 -1.44 -0.33
CA SER A 30 -23.72 -0.88 -0.90
C SER A 30 -22.60 -1.93 -0.88
N SER A 31 -21.66 -1.83 -1.81
CA SER A 31 -20.50 -2.73 -1.88
C SER A 31 -19.68 -2.77 -0.57
N LEU A 32 -19.72 -1.68 0.20
CA LEU A 32 -19.09 -1.56 1.51
C LEU A 32 -19.77 -2.47 2.55
N HIS A 33 -21.09 -2.46 2.65
CA HIS A 33 -21.80 -3.35 3.59
C HIS A 33 -21.58 -4.83 3.28
N THR A 34 -21.48 -5.18 1.99
CA THR A 34 -21.12 -6.54 1.57
C THR A 34 -19.69 -6.92 1.94
N LEU A 35 -18.77 -5.94 2.03
CA LEU A 35 -17.40 -6.19 2.47
C LEU A 35 -17.35 -6.38 3.99
N LEU A 36 -18.08 -5.55 4.75
CA LEU A 36 -18.11 -5.63 6.22
C LEU A 36 -18.84 -6.86 6.77
N SER A 37 -19.69 -7.51 5.98
CA SER A 37 -20.35 -8.76 6.39
C SER A 37 -19.50 -10.01 6.17
N LEU A 38 -18.32 -9.89 5.56
CA LEU A 38 -17.42 -11.02 5.34
C LEU A 38 -16.71 -11.43 6.63
N PRO A 39 -16.46 -12.74 6.83
CA PRO A 39 -15.64 -13.19 7.93
C PRO A 39 -14.19 -12.71 7.76
N TYR A 40 -13.51 -12.46 8.88
CA TYR A 40 -12.14 -11.96 8.92
C TYR A 40 -11.17 -12.58 7.89
N PRO A 41 -11.05 -13.92 7.74
CA PRO A 41 -10.09 -14.49 6.78
C PRO A 41 -10.37 -14.08 5.34
N ALA A 42 -11.64 -14.10 4.90
CA ALA A 42 -12.00 -13.72 3.54
C ALA A 42 -11.83 -12.21 3.29
N LEU A 43 -12.09 -11.40 4.32
CA LEU A 43 -11.89 -9.95 4.28
C LEU A 43 -10.39 -9.61 4.24
N ALA A 44 -9.57 -10.27 5.07
CA ALA A 44 -8.12 -10.09 5.11
C ALA A 44 -7.47 -10.49 3.78
N ASP A 45 -7.86 -11.62 3.19
CA ASP A 45 -7.38 -12.05 1.87
C ASP A 45 -7.74 -11.04 0.77
N ARG A 46 -8.95 -10.46 0.82
CA ARG A 46 -9.34 -9.41 -0.13
C ARG A 46 -8.50 -8.16 0.02
N PHE A 47 -8.21 -7.73 1.24
CA PHE A 47 -7.34 -6.58 1.47
C PHE A 47 -5.89 -6.85 1.09
N LEU A 48 -5.38 -8.06 1.32
CA LEU A 48 -4.06 -8.48 0.87
C LEU A 48 -3.99 -8.42 -0.66
N ASN A 49 -4.96 -9.02 -1.36
CA ASN A 49 -5.01 -8.97 -2.81
C ASN A 49 -5.16 -7.53 -3.33
N ALA A 50 -5.97 -6.69 -2.68
CA ALA A 50 -6.09 -5.28 -3.05
C ALA A 50 -4.77 -4.52 -2.84
N ALA A 51 -4.05 -4.77 -1.74
CA ALA A 51 -2.74 -4.18 -1.47
C ALA A 51 -1.70 -4.61 -2.51
N LEU A 52 -1.64 -5.90 -2.86
CA LEU A 52 -0.79 -6.39 -3.94
C LEU A 52 -1.17 -5.79 -5.30
N ASN A 53 -2.47 -5.62 -5.57
CA ASN A 53 -2.93 -4.96 -6.79
C ASN A 53 -2.58 -3.48 -6.83
N LEU A 54 -2.66 -2.75 -5.72
CA LEU A 54 -2.21 -1.34 -5.64
C LEU A 54 -0.71 -1.24 -5.92
N ASN A 55 0.06 -2.25 -5.51
CA ASN A 55 1.47 -2.35 -5.87
C ASN A 55 1.67 -2.62 -7.39
N GLN A 56 0.74 -3.31 -8.06
CA GLN A 56 0.86 -3.74 -9.46
C GLN A 56 0.19 -2.81 -10.50
N LYS A 57 -0.83 -2.03 -10.16
CA LYS A 57 -1.73 -1.39 -11.15
C LYS A 57 -1.30 -0.06 -11.77
N ALA A 58 -0.17 0.56 -11.41
CA ALA A 58 0.29 1.76 -12.13
C ALA A 58 1.10 1.45 -13.41
N THR A 59 1.22 0.17 -13.78
CA THR A 59 1.95 -0.29 -14.97
C THR A 59 1.10 -0.43 -16.25
N ASP A 60 -0.17 -0.02 -16.25
CA ASP A 60 -1.04 -0.09 -17.46
C ASP A 60 -0.71 0.97 -18.55
N TYR A 61 0.54 1.49 -18.56
CA TYR A 61 1.14 2.17 -19.71
C TYR A 61 2.45 1.42 -20.11
N THR A 62 2.29 0.37 -20.92
CA THR A 62 3.30 -0.61 -21.45
C THR A 62 4.39 -0.03 -22.39
N PRO A 63 5.49 -0.74 -22.85
CA PRO A 63 6.20 -2.00 -22.42
C PRO A 63 7.78 -1.91 -22.54
N PRO A 64 8.64 -2.99 -22.52
CA PRO A 64 8.47 -4.43 -22.18
C PRO A 64 9.47 -4.99 -21.12
N LEU A 65 8.99 -5.82 -20.20
CA LEU A 65 9.61 -7.01 -19.53
C LEU A 65 8.94 -7.20 -18.15
N PRO A 66 8.64 -8.43 -17.72
CA PRO A 66 8.01 -8.69 -16.43
C PRO A 66 9.06 -8.54 -15.34
N ARG A 67 9.23 -7.32 -14.85
CA ARG A 67 9.74 -7.09 -13.49
C ARG A 67 8.54 -6.73 -12.65
N LEU A 68 8.33 -7.47 -11.57
CA LEU A 68 7.48 -7.06 -10.46
C LEU A 68 8.12 -5.79 -9.87
N HIS A 69 7.92 -4.64 -10.51
CA HIS A 69 8.36 -3.35 -10.03
C HIS A 69 7.11 -2.58 -9.63
N THR A 70 7.02 -2.33 -8.34
CA THR A 70 5.90 -1.68 -7.69
C THR A 70 5.64 -0.32 -8.33
N ALA A 71 4.39 -0.04 -8.69
CA ALA A 71 3.88 1.25 -9.18
C ALA A 71 4.50 2.48 -8.49
N VAL A 72 4.51 2.42 -7.16
CA VAL A 72 5.08 3.45 -6.31
C VAL A 72 6.59 3.55 -6.50
N VAL A 73 7.31 2.44 -6.65
CA VAL A 73 8.76 2.43 -6.94
C VAL A 73 9.03 3.01 -8.33
N GLN A 74 8.23 2.69 -9.35
CA GLN A 74 8.44 3.30 -10.67
C GLN A 74 8.25 4.83 -10.64
N GLU A 75 7.19 5.31 -10.01
CA GLU A 75 6.89 6.75 -9.92
C GLU A 75 7.88 7.50 -9.01
N THR A 76 8.23 6.94 -7.86
CA THR A 76 9.07 7.62 -6.84
C THR A 76 10.56 7.35 -6.98
N TRP A 77 10.96 6.28 -7.66
CA TRP A 77 12.35 5.84 -7.78
C TRP A 77 12.85 5.84 -9.22
N GLU A 78 12.15 5.20 -10.16
CA GLU A 78 12.65 5.09 -11.55
C GLU A 78 12.51 6.39 -12.35
N LYS A 79 11.39 7.11 -12.20
CA LYS A 79 11.17 8.41 -12.88
C LYS A 79 11.89 9.57 -12.21
N GLN A 80 12.04 9.52 -10.88
CA GLN A 80 12.70 10.58 -10.09
C GLN A 80 14.21 10.38 -9.94
N ARG A 81 14.79 9.28 -10.44
CA ARG A 81 16.23 8.99 -10.40
C ARG A 81 17.18 10.16 -10.75
N PRO A 82 16.87 11.09 -11.68
CA PRO A 82 17.77 12.21 -12.01
C PRO A 82 17.63 13.45 -11.11
N ALA A 83 16.53 13.59 -10.37
CA ALA A 83 16.28 14.76 -9.53
C ALA A 83 16.39 14.32 -8.08
N ALA A 84 17.18 15.02 -7.27
CA ALA A 84 17.30 14.80 -5.83
C ALA A 84 15.89 14.81 -5.19
N GLY A 85 15.26 13.64 -5.13
CA GLY A 85 13.94 13.47 -4.56
C GLY A 85 14.06 13.51 -3.05
N ASP A 86 12.96 13.80 -2.37
CA ASP A 86 12.93 13.70 -0.92
C ASP A 86 13.36 12.28 -0.51
N PHE A 87 14.41 12.15 0.29
CA PHE A 87 14.84 10.87 0.86
C PHE A 87 14.18 10.61 2.22
N THR A 88 13.21 11.44 2.60
CA THR A 88 12.53 11.30 3.89
C THR A 88 11.55 10.13 3.88
N LEU A 89 11.22 9.62 5.07
CA LEU A 89 10.24 8.56 5.19
C LEU A 89 8.80 9.03 4.92
N TYR A 90 8.50 10.31 5.11
CA TYR A 90 7.13 10.84 5.07
C TYR A 90 6.61 11.08 3.64
N THR A 91 7.43 11.69 2.78
CA THR A 91 7.06 11.99 1.37
C THR A 91 7.97 11.33 0.36
N GLY A 92 9.04 10.70 0.82
CA GLY A 92 10.18 10.34 0.01
C GLY A 92 10.36 8.85 -0.29
N ALA A 93 11.47 8.54 -0.95
CA ALA A 93 11.83 7.19 -1.37
C ALA A 93 12.02 6.21 -0.19
N LEU A 94 12.33 6.71 1.02
CA LEU A 94 12.46 5.86 2.20
C LEU A 94 11.09 5.33 2.68
N GLY A 95 10.00 6.08 2.44
CA GLY A 95 8.64 5.61 2.67
C GLY A 95 8.26 4.44 1.75
N THR A 96 8.78 4.46 0.52
CA THR A 96 8.51 3.39 -0.46
C THR A 96 9.36 2.15 -0.18
N ALA A 97 10.61 2.32 0.27
CA ALA A 97 11.40 1.24 0.84
C ALA A 97 10.71 0.57 2.04
N LEU A 98 10.14 1.36 2.97
CA LEU A 98 9.40 0.82 4.11
C LEU A 98 8.17 0.00 3.67
N LEU A 99 7.47 0.44 2.62
CA LEU A 99 6.33 -0.28 2.06
C LEU A 99 6.77 -1.62 1.46
N LEU A 100 7.86 -1.67 0.69
CA LEU A 100 8.44 -2.92 0.16
C LEU A 100 8.88 -3.86 1.29
N PHE A 101 9.51 -3.32 2.33
CA PHE A 101 9.91 -4.11 3.49
C PHE A 101 8.70 -4.71 4.22
N ARG A 102 7.61 -3.94 4.36
CA ARG A 102 6.36 -4.48 4.91
C ARG A 102 5.73 -5.54 4.01
N GLY A 103 5.80 -5.36 2.69
CA GLY A 103 5.42 -6.39 1.72
C GLY A 103 6.18 -7.69 1.95
N TYR A 104 7.52 -7.62 2.02
CA TYR A 104 8.39 -8.76 2.30
C TYR A 104 8.03 -9.49 3.61
N LEU A 105 7.72 -8.76 4.69
CA LEU A 105 7.35 -9.40 5.96
C LEU A 105 6.04 -10.21 5.86
N VAL A 106 5.15 -9.86 4.92
CA VAL A 106 3.88 -10.55 4.72
C VAL A 106 3.99 -11.65 3.67
N THR A 107 4.69 -11.41 2.56
CA THR A 107 4.77 -12.33 1.41
C THR A 107 6.00 -13.25 1.45
N GLY A 108 7.07 -12.83 2.13
CA GLY A 108 8.37 -13.50 2.12
C GLY A 108 9.19 -13.31 0.84
N ASP A 109 8.78 -12.41 -0.06
CA ASP A 109 9.44 -12.23 -1.36
C ASP A 109 10.81 -11.51 -1.25
N ARG A 110 11.87 -12.22 -1.64
CA ARG A 110 13.24 -11.70 -1.61
C ARG A 110 13.49 -10.63 -2.66
N ALA A 111 12.69 -10.57 -3.72
CA ALA A 111 12.81 -9.52 -4.73
C ALA A 111 12.50 -8.15 -4.12
N ASP A 112 11.40 -8.04 -3.37
CA ASP A 112 11.01 -6.81 -2.65
C ASP A 112 12.09 -6.35 -1.66
N LEU A 113 12.73 -7.31 -0.98
CA LEU A 113 13.84 -7.03 -0.06
C LEU A 113 15.07 -6.49 -0.79
N ALA A 114 15.42 -7.04 -1.95
CA ALA A 114 16.55 -6.57 -2.75
C ALA A 114 16.31 -5.12 -3.23
N THR A 115 15.13 -4.83 -3.76
CA THR A 115 14.77 -3.47 -4.18
C THR A 115 14.71 -2.49 -3.00
N CYS A 116 14.23 -2.93 -1.84
CA CYS A 116 14.29 -2.12 -0.61
C CYS A 116 15.73 -1.77 -0.23
N ALA A 117 16.66 -2.73 -0.30
CA ALA A 117 18.07 -2.49 0.02
C ALA A 117 18.73 -1.51 -0.97
N GLU A 118 18.40 -1.61 -2.26
CA GLU A 118 18.87 -0.67 -3.29
C GLU A 118 18.40 0.76 -3.01
N ILE A 119 17.12 0.95 -2.67
CA ILE A 119 16.58 2.28 -2.36
C ILE A 119 17.25 2.86 -1.12
N VAL A 120 17.42 2.05 -0.05
CA VAL A 120 18.09 2.51 1.18
C VAL A 120 19.54 2.89 0.92
N ALA A 121 20.29 2.08 0.17
CA ALA A 121 21.69 2.38 -0.17
C ALA A 121 21.80 3.69 -0.96
N ALA A 122 20.86 3.96 -1.84
CA ALA A 122 20.89 5.17 -2.63
C ALA A 122 20.40 6.41 -1.84
N CYS A 123 19.45 6.25 -0.91
CA CYS A 123 19.12 7.28 0.09
C CYS A 123 20.32 7.61 0.99
N ASP A 124 21.09 6.60 1.43
CA ASP A 124 22.29 6.78 2.24
C ASP A 124 23.38 7.54 1.47
N ALA A 125 23.62 7.15 0.21
CA ALA A 125 24.55 7.85 -0.68
C ALA A 125 24.15 9.31 -0.93
N ALA A 126 22.85 9.61 -1.02
CA ALA A 126 22.36 10.97 -1.20
C ALA A 126 22.32 11.79 0.09
N SER A 127 22.32 11.13 1.26
CA SER A 127 22.42 11.78 2.57
C SER A 127 23.87 12.05 2.98
N ALA A 128 24.86 11.44 2.31
CA ALA A 128 26.26 11.74 2.55
C ALA A 128 26.55 13.21 2.24
N PRO A 129 27.27 13.94 3.10
CA PRO A 129 27.61 15.33 2.82
C PRO A 129 28.44 15.36 1.54
N ALA A 130 28.02 16.16 0.57
CA ALA A 130 28.85 16.52 -0.57
C ALA A 130 30.17 17.03 0.00
N GLY A 131 31.27 16.32 -0.27
CA GLY A 131 32.60 16.76 0.12
C GLY A 131 32.81 18.18 -0.40
N GLU A 132 33.01 19.10 0.54
CA GLU A 132 33.60 20.41 0.27
C GLU A 132 35.03 20.13 -0.25
N GLU A 133 35.26 20.33 -1.56
CA GLU A 133 36.59 20.62 -2.12
C GLU A 133 36.68 22.10 -2.48
#